data_AF-A0AA35SYN3-F1
#
_entry.id   AF-A0AA35SYN3-F1
#
_cell.length_a   1.000
_cell.length_b   1.000
_cell.length_c   1.000
_cell.angle_alpha   90.00
_cell.angle_beta   90.00
_cell.angle_gamma   90.00
#
_symmetry.space_group_name_H-M   'P 1'
#
loop_
_entity.id
_entity.type
_entity.pdbx_description
1 polymer ?
#
loop_
_entity_poly.entity_id
_entity_poly.type
_entity_poly.pdbx_seq_one_letter_code
_entity_poly.pdbx_strand_id
1 'polypeptide(L)'
;MAAELEEMEMEMVAGVAEGPEEEIADGFNPATPGIYGWKKRCLYFSLLLMLVLILVNLGLTLWIVFVLDFNVVGGPLGLTVEAGVQTSSVRALPGRDLTLEARGGRLEMVGGDGGLKIEGGFTGGSEGVEISSNADMSLASSTGSIVLSSSSILLNNLPITDTSTSDTVMEVCACSSGKLYLAPALSPQGCQDDNGICSS
;
A
#
# COMPACT_ATOMS: atom_id res chain seq x y z
N MET A 1 -28.19 53.90 -5.70
CA MET A 1 -27.81 52.63 -6.35
C MET A 1 -28.04 51.55 -5.32
N ALA A 2 -29.21 50.94 -5.40
CA ALA A 2 -29.62 49.82 -4.58
C ALA A 2 -28.95 48.54 -5.10
N ALA A 3 -28.59 47.64 -4.18
CA ALA A 3 -28.77 46.19 -4.28
C ALA A 3 -28.11 45.53 -3.06
N GLU A 4 -28.79 45.56 -1.92
CA GLU A 4 -28.69 44.45 -0.96
C GLU A 4 -29.58 43.32 -1.50
N LEU A 5 -28.99 42.14 -1.71
CA LEU A 5 -29.72 40.91 -2.04
C LEU A 5 -30.24 40.34 -0.73
N GLU A 6 -31.49 40.71 -0.44
CA GLU A 6 -32.27 40.25 0.71
C GLU A 6 -32.62 38.77 0.59
N GLU A 7 -32.67 38.19 1.77
CA GLU A 7 -32.87 36.82 2.16
C GLU A 7 -34.12 36.18 1.53
N MET A 8 -33.99 34.92 1.11
CA MET A 8 -35.12 34.10 0.68
C MET A 8 -35.84 33.55 1.93
N GLU A 9 -36.46 34.44 2.70
CA GLU A 9 -37.38 34.04 3.77
C GLU A 9 -38.71 33.56 3.15
N MET A 10 -39.04 32.32 3.48
CA MET A 10 -40.30 31.69 3.16
C MET A 10 -41.36 32.21 4.12
N GLU A 11 -42.14 33.21 3.70
CA GLU A 11 -43.36 33.59 4.43
C GLU A 11 -44.62 33.39 3.57
N MET A 12 -45.51 32.57 4.13
CA MET A 12 -46.90 32.40 3.70
C MET A 12 -47.64 33.74 3.76
N VAL A 13 -48.34 34.11 2.69
CA VAL A 13 -49.47 35.03 2.79
C VAL A 13 -50.69 34.42 2.11
N ALA A 14 -51.67 34.07 2.94
CA ALA A 14 -53.04 33.81 2.55
C ALA A 14 -53.77 35.13 2.29
N GLY A 15 -54.42 35.25 1.13
CA GLY A 15 -55.25 36.40 0.78
C GLY A 15 -56.25 36.01 -0.31
N VAL A 16 -57.50 35.79 0.12
CA VAL A 16 -58.69 35.56 -0.72
C VAL A 16 -59.22 36.93 -1.17
N ALA A 17 -59.52 37.09 -2.46
CA ALA A 17 -60.44 38.12 -2.97
C ALA A 17 -61.15 37.59 -4.24
N GLU A 18 -62.48 37.69 -4.25
CA GLU A 18 -63.43 37.11 -5.20
C GLU A 18 -63.76 38.03 -6.40
N GLY A 19 -64.00 37.40 -7.57
CA GLY A 19 -64.92 37.85 -8.64
C GLY A 19 -64.32 38.48 -9.92
N PRO A 20 -64.98 38.39 -11.10
CA PRO A 20 -66.30 37.81 -11.38
C PRO A 20 -66.30 36.56 -12.27
N GLU A 21 -67.38 35.80 -12.15
CA GLU A 21 -67.76 34.63 -12.94
C GLU A 21 -68.03 35.00 -14.42
N GLU A 22 -67.48 34.22 -15.35
CA GLU A 22 -68.03 34.09 -16.70
C GLU A 22 -67.87 32.63 -17.17
N GLU A 23 -69.02 32.07 -17.54
CA GLU A 23 -69.23 30.67 -17.89
C GLU A 23 -68.44 30.23 -19.14
N ILE A 24 -67.63 29.18 -18.99
CA ILE A 24 -67.30 28.32 -20.13
C ILE A 24 -68.16 27.07 -20.01
N ALA A 25 -69.27 27.12 -20.74
CA ALA A 25 -70.15 26.02 -21.02
C ALA A 25 -69.41 24.96 -21.84
N ASP A 26 -68.88 23.93 -21.18
CA ASP A 26 -68.63 22.64 -21.82
C ASP A 26 -69.73 21.66 -21.42
N GLY A 27 -70.58 21.38 -22.41
CA GLY A 27 -71.82 20.65 -22.28
C GLY A 27 -71.67 19.27 -21.63
N PHE A 28 -72.55 19.02 -20.67
CA PHE A 28 -72.93 17.69 -20.25
C PHE A 28 -73.50 16.92 -21.45
N ASN A 29 -72.69 16.02 -22.04
CA ASN A 29 -73.17 15.02 -22.99
C ASN A 29 -73.17 13.63 -22.31
N PRO A 30 -74.33 13.03 -22.02
CA PRO A 30 -74.44 11.78 -21.30
C PRO A 30 -74.24 10.56 -22.23
N ALA A 31 -73.01 10.29 -22.66
CA ALA A 31 -72.59 8.98 -23.17
C ALA A 31 -71.11 8.98 -23.57
N THR A 32 -70.18 8.83 -22.61
CA THR A 32 -69.02 7.94 -22.81
C THR A 32 -68.47 7.57 -21.44
N PRO A 33 -68.42 6.29 -21.05
CA PRO A 33 -67.61 5.90 -19.91
C PRO A 33 -66.16 6.25 -20.27
N GLY A 34 -65.57 7.20 -19.56
CA GLY A 34 -64.17 7.55 -19.74
C GLY A 34 -63.29 6.32 -19.54
N ILE A 35 -62.86 5.69 -20.64
CA ILE A 35 -61.91 4.56 -20.73
C ILE A 35 -60.51 4.95 -20.21
N TYR A 36 -60.38 6.08 -19.51
CA TYR A 36 -59.15 6.53 -18.86
C TYR A 36 -59.02 6.09 -17.39
N GLY A 37 -59.99 5.36 -16.82
CA GLY A 37 -59.93 4.90 -15.43
C GLY A 37 -58.99 3.70 -15.18
N TRP A 38 -58.94 2.75 -16.12
CA TRP A 38 -58.16 1.51 -15.98
C TRP A 38 -56.73 1.67 -16.51
N LYS A 39 -56.57 2.48 -17.57
CA LYS A 39 -55.25 2.82 -18.12
C LYS A 39 -54.40 3.64 -17.16
N LYS A 40 -54.97 4.57 -16.39
CA LYS A 40 -54.23 5.31 -15.36
C LYS A 40 -53.75 4.38 -14.26
N ARG A 41 -54.58 3.47 -13.75
CA ARG A 41 -54.20 2.48 -12.73
C ARG A 41 -53.16 1.49 -13.22
N CYS A 42 -53.27 1.05 -14.48
CA CYS A 42 -52.27 0.19 -15.13
C CYS A 42 -50.94 0.92 -15.34
N LEU A 43 -51.00 2.20 -15.72
CA LEU A 43 -49.82 3.06 -15.86
C LEU A 43 -49.16 3.34 -14.51
N TYR A 44 -49.93 3.58 -13.43
CA TYR A 44 -49.38 3.70 -12.08
C TYR A 44 -48.76 2.39 -11.59
N PHE A 45 -49.39 1.25 -11.86
CA PHE A 45 -48.82 -0.05 -11.51
C PHE A 45 -47.51 -0.30 -12.26
N SER A 46 -47.46 0.00 -13.56
CA SER A 46 -46.26 -0.11 -14.38
C SER A 46 -45.16 0.87 -13.93
N LEU A 47 -45.50 2.10 -13.58
CA LEU A 47 -44.55 3.09 -13.07
C LEU A 47 -44.04 2.74 -11.68
N LEU A 48 -44.91 2.23 -10.80
CA LEU A 48 -44.55 1.77 -9.46
C LEU A 48 -43.63 0.54 -9.53
N LEU A 49 -43.93 -0.40 -10.43
CA LEU A 49 -43.06 -1.55 -10.68
C LEU A 49 -41.68 -1.11 -11.18
N MET A 50 -41.61 -0.18 -12.12
CA MET A 50 -40.33 0.38 -12.58
C MET A 50 -39.58 1.14 -11.47
N LEU A 51 -40.29 1.91 -10.64
CA LEU A 51 -39.69 2.63 -9.50
C LEU A 51 -39.09 1.64 -8.48
N VAL A 52 -39.82 0.57 -8.15
CA VAL A 52 -39.34 -0.48 -7.24
C VAL A 52 -38.11 -1.17 -7.82
N LEU A 53 -38.11 -1.51 -9.11
CA LEU A 53 -36.93 -2.10 -9.76
C LEU A 53 -35.73 -1.16 -9.71
N ILE A 54 -35.92 0.14 -9.90
CA ILE A 54 -34.85 1.15 -9.76
C ILE A 54 -34.33 1.17 -8.33
N LEU A 55 -35.20 1.19 -7.31
CA LEU A 55 -34.78 1.19 -5.91
C LEU A 55 -34.04 -0.11 -5.53
N VAL A 56 -34.49 -1.26 -6.02
CA VAL A 56 -33.79 -2.54 -5.82
C VAL A 56 -32.45 -2.53 -6.53
N ASN A 57 -32.36 -2.04 -7.76
CA ASN A 57 -31.07 -1.94 -8.46
C ASN A 57 -30.12 -0.97 -7.79
N LEU A 58 -30.60 0.19 -7.34
CA LEU A 58 -29.79 1.16 -6.59
C LEU A 58 -29.34 0.56 -5.26
N GLY A 59 -30.23 -0.10 -4.53
CA GLY A 59 -29.90 -0.82 -3.29
C GLY A 59 -28.93 -1.97 -3.52
N LEU A 60 -29.10 -2.75 -4.58
CA LEU A 60 -28.21 -3.84 -4.97
C LEU A 60 -26.84 -3.30 -5.38
N THR A 61 -26.80 -2.18 -6.11
CA THR A 61 -25.55 -1.52 -6.51
C THR A 61 -24.84 -0.95 -5.29
N LEU A 62 -25.56 -0.28 -4.39
CA LEU A 62 -25.00 0.20 -3.12
C LEU A 62 -24.57 -0.94 -2.20
N TRP A 63 -25.29 -2.05 -2.19
CA TRP A 63 -24.92 -3.25 -1.44
C TRP A 63 -23.69 -3.91 -2.02
N ILE A 64 -23.59 -4.04 -3.36
CA ILE A 64 -22.39 -4.53 -4.03
C ILE A 64 -21.22 -3.60 -3.76
N VAL A 65 -21.39 -2.28 -3.85
CA VAL A 65 -20.32 -1.32 -3.53
C VAL A 65 -19.91 -1.44 -2.07
N PHE A 66 -20.85 -1.54 -1.12
CA PHE A 66 -20.55 -1.75 0.30
C PHE A 66 -19.88 -3.10 0.60
N VAL A 67 -20.28 -4.16 -0.11
CA VAL A 67 -19.67 -5.49 -0.03
C VAL A 67 -18.28 -5.50 -0.66
N LEU A 68 -18.07 -4.74 -1.73
CA LEU A 68 -16.77 -4.56 -2.39
C LEU A 68 -15.87 -3.59 -1.63
N ASP A 69 -16.40 -2.66 -0.83
CA ASP A 69 -15.62 -1.69 -0.04
C ASP A 69 -14.74 -2.38 1.02
N PHE A 70 -15.10 -3.59 1.43
CA PHE A 70 -14.20 -4.45 2.24
C PHE A 70 -13.01 -5.02 1.44
N ASN A 71 -12.91 -4.73 0.14
CA ASN A 71 -11.83 -5.19 -0.75
C ASN A 71 -11.55 -4.26 -1.95
N VAL A 72 -11.92 -2.96 -1.93
CA VAL A 72 -11.33 -1.94 -2.85
C VAL A 72 -9.98 -1.51 -2.28
N VAL A 73 -9.18 -2.54 -2.03
CA VAL A 73 -7.76 -2.43 -1.83
C VAL A 73 -7.24 -3.20 -3.06
N GLY A 74 -6.90 -2.47 -4.13
CA GLY A 74 -6.20 -3.07 -5.28
C GLY A 74 -6.86 -2.89 -6.65
N GLY A 75 -7.11 -1.63 -7.03
CA GLY A 75 -7.13 -1.29 -8.46
C GLY A 75 -5.71 -1.24 -9.04
N PRO A 76 -5.54 -0.86 -10.32
CA PRO A 76 -4.23 -0.59 -10.95
C PRO A 76 -3.39 0.50 -10.25
N LEU A 77 -3.98 1.11 -9.21
CA LEU A 77 -3.53 2.20 -8.37
C LEU A 77 -3.45 1.61 -6.95
N GLY A 78 -2.41 0.84 -6.64
CA GLY A 78 -1.92 0.47 -5.29
C GLY A 78 -2.90 0.07 -4.19
N LEU A 79 -2.66 -1.08 -3.55
CA LEU A 79 -3.29 -1.45 -2.28
C LEU A 79 -2.72 -0.60 -1.12
N THR A 80 -3.51 0.34 -0.55
CA THR A 80 -3.21 0.94 0.76
C THR A 80 -3.94 0.16 1.84
N VAL A 81 -3.23 -0.77 2.44
CA VAL A 81 -3.74 -1.61 3.53
C VAL A 81 -3.53 -0.86 4.84
N GLU A 82 -4.59 -0.29 5.41
CA GLU A 82 -4.55 0.37 6.74
C GLU A 82 -4.66 -0.62 7.92
N ALA A 83 -4.98 -1.89 7.67
CA ALA A 83 -5.11 -2.94 8.67
C ALA A 83 -4.23 -4.16 8.33
N GLY A 84 -3.51 -4.73 9.30
CA GLY A 84 -2.59 -5.84 9.05
C GLY A 84 -3.23 -7.03 8.28
N VAL A 85 -2.61 -7.43 7.17
CA VAL A 85 -3.09 -8.51 6.31
C VAL A 85 -2.32 -9.80 6.60
N GLN A 86 -3.01 -10.83 7.08
CA GLN A 86 -2.44 -12.16 7.29
C GLN A 86 -2.55 -12.97 6.00
N THR A 87 -1.41 -13.27 5.36
CA THR A 87 -1.35 -14.10 4.15
C THR A 87 -0.33 -15.21 4.32
N SER A 88 -0.58 -16.37 3.72
CA SER A 88 0.32 -17.52 3.77
C SER A 88 1.48 -17.42 2.79
N SER A 89 1.29 -16.75 1.66
CA SER A 89 2.31 -16.53 0.64
C SER A 89 2.01 -15.28 -0.15
N VAL A 90 3.02 -14.42 -0.30
CA VAL A 90 2.98 -13.27 -1.20
C VAL A 90 3.84 -13.61 -2.42
N ARG A 91 3.24 -13.54 -3.61
CA ARG A 91 3.92 -13.84 -4.87
C ARG A 91 3.49 -12.84 -5.94
N ALA A 92 4.46 -12.33 -6.70
CA ALA A 92 4.16 -11.52 -7.87
C ALA A 92 3.57 -12.37 -9.01
N LEU A 93 2.89 -11.70 -9.93
CA LEU A 93 2.45 -12.33 -11.18
C LEU A 93 3.68 -12.81 -11.98
N PRO A 94 3.58 -13.91 -12.74
CA PRO A 94 4.67 -14.39 -13.58
C PRO A 94 5.14 -13.28 -14.53
N GLY A 95 6.45 -13.02 -14.55
CA GLY A 95 7.05 -11.95 -15.35
C GLY A 95 6.99 -10.55 -14.72
N ARG A 96 6.52 -10.41 -13.48
CA ARG A 96 6.62 -9.17 -12.70
C ARG A 96 7.47 -9.39 -11.45
N ASP A 97 8.12 -8.32 -11.02
CA ASP A 97 8.91 -8.31 -9.78
C ASP A 97 8.03 -8.02 -8.55
N LEU A 98 8.45 -8.53 -7.39
CA LEU A 98 7.82 -8.31 -6.09
C LEU A 98 8.66 -7.32 -5.28
N THR A 99 8.31 -6.04 -5.33
CA THR A 99 9.01 -4.98 -4.58
C THR A 99 8.29 -4.64 -3.28
N LEU A 100 9.00 -4.68 -2.15
CA LEU A 100 8.52 -4.21 -0.85
C LEU A 100 9.24 -2.90 -0.50
N GLU A 101 8.52 -1.78 -0.43
CA GLU A 101 9.08 -0.44 -0.18
C GLU A 101 8.40 0.21 1.04
N ALA A 102 9.16 0.84 1.93
CA ALA A 102 8.63 1.73 2.97
C ALA A 102 9.11 3.16 2.74
N ARG A 103 8.20 4.07 2.37
CA ARG A 103 8.54 5.47 2.01
C ARG A 103 8.74 6.45 3.16
N GLY A 104 8.48 6.05 4.39
CA GLY A 104 8.61 6.94 5.56
C GLY A 104 8.85 6.20 6.87
N GLY A 105 9.16 4.92 6.80
CA GLY A 105 9.31 4.05 7.96
C GLY A 105 10.34 2.95 7.71
N ARG A 106 10.30 1.93 8.56
CA ARG A 106 11.15 0.74 8.43
C ARG A 106 10.35 -0.42 7.85
N LEU A 107 11.02 -1.27 7.08
CA LEU A 107 10.56 -2.60 6.75
C LEU A 107 11.10 -3.55 7.81
N GLU A 108 10.23 -4.32 8.46
CA GLU A 108 10.61 -5.28 9.48
C GLU A 108 10.12 -6.68 9.08
N MET A 109 11.05 -7.63 8.97
CA MET A 109 10.77 -9.02 8.63
C MET A 109 11.11 -9.87 9.84
N VAL A 110 10.10 -10.40 10.52
CA VAL A 110 10.27 -11.21 11.73
C VAL A 110 9.82 -12.64 11.44
N GLY A 111 10.76 -13.58 11.54
CA GLY A 111 10.44 -15.01 11.54
C GLY A 111 9.90 -15.41 12.92
N GLY A 112 8.85 -16.23 12.95
CA GLY A 112 8.39 -16.87 14.19
C GLY A 112 9.35 -17.98 14.64
N ASP A 113 8.83 -19.01 15.32
CA ASP A 113 9.64 -20.12 15.85
C ASP A 113 10.43 -20.90 14.76
N GLY A 114 10.00 -20.82 13.50
CA GLY A 114 10.65 -21.44 12.35
C GLY A 114 11.83 -20.64 11.75
N GLY A 115 12.12 -19.45 12.28
CA GLY A 115 13.14 -18.55 11.74
C GLY A 115 12.75 -17.86 10.44
N LEU A 116 13.66 -17.02 9.92
CA LEU A 116 13.53 -16.31 8.65
C LEU A 116 14.57 -16.84 7.66
N LYS A 117 14.12 -17.27 6.48
CA LYS A 117 15.00 -17.75 5.40
C LYS A 117 14.82 -16.87 4.17
N ILE A 118 15.91 -16.27 3.70
CA ILE A 118 15.94 -15.45 2.48
C ILE A 118 16.77 -16.20 1.45
N GLU A 119 16.14 -16.61 0.35
CA GLU A 119 16.81 -17.31 -0.74
C GLU A 119 16.58 -16.56 -2.05
N GLY A 120 17.66 -16.26 -2.77
CA GLY A 120 17.58 -15.75 -4.13
C GLY A 120 17.28 -16.89 -5.10
N GLY A 121 16.19 -16.78 -5.87
CA GLY A 121 15.82 -17.77 -6.88
C GLY A 121 16.60 -17.58 -8.18
N PHE A 122 17.30 -18.61 -8.64
CA PHE A 122 17.95 -18.62 -9.96
C PHE A 122 16.90 -18.97 -11.04
N THR A 123 16.01 -18.04 -11.36
CA THR A 123 15.08 -18.20 -12.50
C THR A 123 15.13 -16.97 -13.39
N GLY A 124 16.21 -16.86 -14.20
CA GLY A 124 16.22 -16.01 -15.40
C GLY A 124 17.11 -14.76 -15.37
N GLY A 125 17.85 -14.51 -14.29
CA GLY A 125 18.83 -13.42 -14.21
C GLY A 125 19.96 -13.80 -13.25
N SER A 126 21.17 -13.30 -13.50
CA SER A 126 22.37 -13.57 -12.70
C SER A 126 22.41 -12.78 -11.38
N GLU A 127 21.27 -12.55 -10.75
CA GLU A 127 21.16 -11.69 -9.57
C GLU A 127 20.89 -12.55 -8.33
N GLY A 128 21.88 -12.54 -7.42
CA GLY A 128 21.77 -13.14 -6.11
C GLY A 128 21.02 -12.24 -5.14
N VAL A 129 21.28 -12.42 -3.84
CA VAL A 129 20.78 -11.52 -2.80
C VAL A 129 21.80 -10.41 -2.60
N GLU A 130 21.42 -9.17 -2.94
CA GLU A 130 22.21 -7.97 -2.65
C GLU A 130 21.57 -7.21 -1.48
N ILE A 131 22.38 -6.84 -0.49
CA ILE A 131 21.95 -6.07 0.68
C ILE A 131 22.83 -4.83 0.75
N SER A 132 22.22 -3.65 0.62
CA SER A 132 22.92 -2.37 0.63
C SER A 132 22.29 -1.43 1.65
N SER A 133 23.13 -0.66 2.35
CA SER A 133 22.73 0.35 3.33
C SER A 133 23.55 1.61 3.11
N ASN A 134 22.93 2.78 3.30
CA ASN A 134 23.64 4.06 3.27
C ASN A 134 24.40 4.35 4.58
N ALA A 135 24.03 3.66 5.67
CA ALA A 135 24.62 3.79 6.99
C ALA A 135 25.08 2.41 7.51
N ASP A 136 25.19 2.24 8.82
CA ASP A 136 25.66 1.01 9.43
C ASP A 136 24.73 -0.19 9.14
N MET A 137 25.36 -1.35 8.97
CA MET A 137 24.68 -2.65 8.89
C MET A 137 25.08 -3.47 10.12
N SER A 138 24.09 -3.89 10.93
CA SER A 138 24.32 -4.70 12.13
C SER A 138 23.79 -6.11 11.95
N LEU A 139 24.67 -7.10 12.11
CA LEU A 139 24.36 -8.53 12.07
C LEU A 139 24.66 -9.10 13.45
N ALA A 140 23.62 -9.43 14.21
CA ALA A 140 23.75 -9.97 15.56
C ALA A 140 23.03 -11.31 15.67
N SER A 141 23.68 -12.27 16.32
CA SER A 141 23.09 -13.56 16.67
C SER A 141 23.18 -13.74 18.19
N SER A 142 22.03 -13.92 18.84
CA SER A 142 21.93 -14.01 20.31
C SER A 142 22.26 -15.39 20.86
N THR A 143 21.99 -16.44 20.10
CA THR A 143 22.15 -17.84 20.52
C THR A 143 23.02 -18.67 19.58
N GLY A 144 23.05 -18.32 18.30
CA GLY A 144 23.79 -19.04 17.26
C GLY A 144 25.09 -18.34 16.83
N SER A 145 25.70 -18.84 15.75
CA SER A 145 26.84 -18.22 15.09
C SER A 145 26.45 -17.60 13.75
N ILE A 146 27.26 -16.65 13.28
CA ILE A 146 27.17 -16.10 11.94
C ILE A 146 28.17 -16.88 11.06
N VAL A 147 27.67 -17.51 9.99
CA VAL A 147 28.48 -18.32 9.07
C VAL A 147 28.43 -17.70 7.68
N LEU A 148 29.60 -17.37 7.15
CA LEU A 148 29.77 -16.89 5.78
C LEU A 148 30.52 -17.96 5.00
N SER A 149 29.82 -18.67 4.11
CA SER A 149 30.39 -19.77 3.31
C SER A 149 30.29 -19.42 1.82
N SER A 150 31.43 -19.09 1.21
CA SER A 150 31.53 -18.77 -0.22
C SER A 150 32.95 -19.05 -0.72
N SER A 151 33.16 -19.01 -2.04
CA SER A 151 34.50 -19.18 -2.64
C SER A 151 35.44 -18.02 -2.35
N SER A 152 34.90 -16.82 -2.10
CA SER A 152 35.67 -15.59 -1.87
C SER A 152 34.83 -14.58 -1.10
N ILE A 153 35.34 -14.13 0.05
CA ILE A 153 34.75 -13.07 0.86
C ILE A 153 35.64 -11.83 0.70
N LEU A 154 35.06 -10.71 0.26
CA LEU A 154 35.80 -9.48 0.02
C LEU A 154 35.48 -8.45 1.10
N LEU A 155 36.49 -8.06 1.88
CA LEU A 155 36.42 -6.94 2.82
C LEU A 155 37.35 -5.83 2.31
N ASN A 156 36.77 -4.86 1.62
CA ASN A 156 37.53 -3.74 1.09
C ASN A 156 37.86 -2.71 2.16
N ASN A 157 38.96 -1.97 1.93
CA ASN A 157 39.36 -0.84 2.77
C ASN A 157 39.71 -1.22 4.23
N LEU A 158 40.21 -2.43 4.45
CA LEU A 158 40.85 -2.76 5.72
C LEU A 158 42.15 -1.95 5.86
N PRO A 159 42.39 -1.30 7.02
CA PRO A 159 43.65 -0.62 7.27
C PRO A 159 44.79 -1.64 7.25
N ILE A 160 45.95 -1.22 6.74
CA ILE A 160 47.15 -2.07 6.63
C ILE A 160 48.19 -1.52 7.59
N THR A 161 48.76 -2.37 8.44
CA THR A 161 49.87 -1.99 9.31
C THR A 161 51.14 -1.90 8.45
N ASP A 162 51.74 -0.71 8.41
CA ASP A 162 52.90 -0.40 7.55
C ASP A 162 54.02 -1.41 7.76
N THR A 163 54.20 -2.29 6.77
CA THR A 163 55.39 -3.11 6.68
C THR A 163 55.94 -3.01 5.28
N SER A 164 57.18 -2.55 5.22
CA SER A 164 58.00 -2.26 4.05
C SER A 164 58.43 -3.52 3.28
N THR A 165 57.57 -4.52 3.18
CA THR A 165 57.79 -5.72 2.40
C THR A 165 56.62 -5.92 1.43
N SER A 166 56.95 -6.04 0.15
CA SER A 166 56.02 -6.37 -0.92
C SER A 166 55.60 -7.85 -0.83
N ASP A 167 55.08 -8.25 0.32
CA ASP A 167 54.57 -9.61 0.54
C ASP A 167 53.16 -9.71 -0.05
N THR A 168 52.97 -10.71 -0.91
CA THR A 168 51.70 -10.94 -1.62
C THR A 168 50.65 -11.66 -0.75
N VAL A 169 51.03 -12.05 0.48
CA VAL A 169 50.18 -12.80 1.40
C VAL A 169 50.02 -12.00 2.69
N MET A 170 48.78 -11.68 3.02
CA MET A 170 48.39 -10.94 4.20
C MET A 170 47.53 -11.82 5.10
N GLU A 171 47.64 -11.64 6.41
CA GLU A 171 46.69 -12.18 7.39
C GLU A 171 45.73 -11.09 7.86
N VAL A 172 44.54 -11.50 8.30
CA VAL A 172 43.52 -10.59 8.85
C VAL A 172 43.54 -10.71 10.37
N CYS A 173 43.79 -9.59 11.04
CA CYS A 173 43.88 -9.50 12.49
C CYS A 173 42.66 -8.79 13.06
N ALA A 174 42.25 -9.18 14.26
CA ALA A 174 41.14 -8.57 14.99
C ALA A 174 41.64 -7.96 16.31
N CYS A 175 41.36 -6.69 16.54
CA CYS A 175 41.64 -6.01 17.80
C CYS A 175 40.62 -6.42 18.88
N SER A 176 40.98 -6.24 20.16
CA SER A 176 40.03 -6.36 21.28
C SER A 176 38.88 -5.35 21.20
N SER A 177 39.06 -4.25 20.45
CA SER A 177 38.03 -3.27 20.12
C SER A 177 37.02 -3.73 19.05
N GLY A 178 37.26 -4.88 18.39
CA GLY A 178 36.41 -5.40 17.31
C GLY A 178 36.75 -4.88 15.90
N LYS A 179 37.77 -4.03 15.78
CA LYS A 179 38.29 -3.57 14.48
C LYS A 179 39.12 -4.66 13.79
N LEU A 180 39.03 -4.73 12.48
CA LEU A 180 39.79 -5.64 11.62
C LEU A 180 40.86 -4.86 10.85
N TYR A 181 42.05 -5.45 10.69
CA TYR A 181 43.14 -4.87 9.91
C TYR A 181 43.98 -5.96 9.23
N LEU A 182 44.81 -5.57 8.27
CA LEU A 182 45.68 -6.44 7.50
C LEU A 182 47.13 -6.33 7.99
N ALA A 183 47.78 -7.47 8.20
CA ALA A 183 49.20 -7.58 8.55
C ALA A 183 49.95 -8.54 7.61
N PRO A 184 51.28 -8.40 7.45
CA PRO A 184 52.06 -9.28 6.57
C PRO A 184 52.28 -10.65 7.22
N ALA A 185 51.89 -11.71 6.51
CA ALA A 185 51.88 -13.08 7.04
C ALA A 185 53.27 -13.68 7.33
N LEU A 186 54.34 -13.09 6.79
CA LEU A 186 55.72 -13.59 6.91
C LEU A 186 56.60 -12.75 7.85
N SER A 187 56.06 -11.68 8.44
CA SER A 187 56.83 -10.85 9.36
C SER A 187 56.86 -11.48 10.77
N PRO A 188 57.98 -11.41 11.51
CA PRO A 188 58.04 -11.88 12.90
C PRO A 188 57.14 -11.07 13.85
N GLN A 189 56.53 -9.98 13.36
CA GLN A 189 55.65 -9.08 14.11
C GLN A 189 54.16 -9.24 13.78
N GLY A 190 53.78 -10.04 12.76
CA GLY A 190 52.40 -10.49 12.43
C GLY A 190 51.22 -9.66 12.98
N CYS A 191 50.21 -10.34 13.53
CA CYS A 191 49.15 -9.72 14.32
C CYS A 191 49.67 -9.25 15.69
N GLN A 192 50.22 -8.02 15.74
CA GLN A 192 50.60 -7.37 16.99
C GLN A 192 49.74 -6.12 17.24
N ASP A 193 49.49 -5.81 18.52
CA ASP A 193 48.66 -4.68 18.95
C ASP A 193 49.30 -3.35 18.54
N ASP A 194 48.96 -2.90 17.33
CA ASP A 194 49.33 -1.58 16.85
C ASP A 194 48.35 -0.56 17.45
N ASN A 195 48.84 0.19 18.43
CA ASN A 195 48.08 1.21 19.13
C ASN A 195 47.50 2.28 18.19
N GLY A 196 48.04 2.46 16.97
CA GLY A 196 47.50 3.41 15.99
C GLY A 196 46.16 2.97 15.39
N ILE A 197 45.98 1.66 15.17
CA ILE A 197 44.78 1.10 14.55
C ILE A 197 43.78 0.60 15.61
N CYS A 198 44.27 -0.10 16.63
CA CYS A 198 43.40 -0.75 17.62
C CYS A 198 42.84 0.22 18.69
N SER A 199 43.48 1.37 18.93
CA SER A 199 43.07 2.33 19.98
C SER A 199 42.28 3.55 19.46
N SER A 200 42.14 3.71 18.14
CA SER A 200 41.31 4.78 17.55
C SER A 200 39.83 4.43 17.54
#